data_AF-A0A0L8GIN8-F1
#
_entry.id   AF-A0A0L8GIN8-F1
#
_cell.length_a   1.000
_cell.length_b   1.000
_cell.length_c   1.000
_cell.angle_alpha   90.00
_cell.angle_beta   90.00
_cell.angle_gamma   90.00
#
_symmetry.space_group_name_H-M   'P 1'
#
loop_
_entity.id
_entity.type
_entity.pdbx_description
1 polymer ?
#
loop_
_entity_poly.entity_id
_entity_poly.type
_entity_poly.pdbx_seq_one_letter_code
_entity_poly.pdbx_strand_id
1 'polypeptide(L)'
;MSGDAFMNTLRNLQYPKAEKLSAQFFDRHFANQEATRSFITWFCKTLNSKHVVAPTEMQRFDQLVDSGAEILEGSKLSEALVDMKKKKELLASKEKLL
;
A
#
# COMPACT_ATOMS: atom_id res chain seq x y z
N MET A 1 -17.52 0.46 13.45
CA MET A 1 -16.49 1.39 12.92
C MET A 1 -17.11 2.77 12.83
N SER A 2 -16.44 3.80 13.36
CA SER A 2 -16.93 5.19 13.37
C SER A 2 -16.28 6.05 12.28
N GLY A 3 -16.89 7.19 11.98
CA GLY A 3 -16.35 8.24 11.11
C GLY A 3 -15.00 8.76 11.61
N ASP A 4 -14.78 8.82 12.93
CA ASP A 4 -13.49 9.20 13.51
C ASP A 4 -12.37 8.22 13.14
N ALA A 5 -12.65 6.91 13.23
CA ALA A 5 -11.67 5.89 12.85
C ALA A 5 -11.34 5.99 11.35
N PHE A 6 -12.33 6.26 10.51
CA PHE A 6 -12.14 6.50 9.08
C PHE A 6 -11.29 7.74 8.79
N MET A 7 -11.59 8.85 9.46
CA MET A 7 -10.84 10.10 9.33
C MET A 7 -9.38 9.97 9.80
N ASN A 8 -9.14 9.25 10.89
CA ASN A 8 -7.78 8.96 11.37
C ASN A 8 -7.01 8.15 10.32
N THR A 9 -7.63 7.13 9.71
CA THR A 9 -7.00 6.39 8.61
C THR A 9 -6.68 7.30 7.42
N LEU A 10 -7.60 8.17 6.98
CA LEU A 10 -7.33 9.11 5.89
C LEU A 10 -6.16 10.05 6.19
N ARG A 11 -6.08 10.59 7.42
CA ARG A 11 -4.96 11.42 7.85
C ARG A 11 -3.64 10.64 7.85
N ASN A 12 -3.64 9.40 8.33
CA ASN A 12 -2.46 8.52 8.30
C ASN A 12 -2.01 8.16 6.87
N LEU A 13 -2.96 8.07 5.94
CA LEU A 13 -2.68 7.89 4.51
C LEU A 13 -2.27 9.20 3.80
N GLN A 14 -2.20 10.31 4.54
CA GLN A 14 -1.92 11.64 3.99
C GLN A 14 -2.88 12.02 2.86
N TYR A 15 -4.15 11.57 2.97
CA TYR A 15 -5.15 11.81 1.94
C TYR A 15 -5.32 13.32 1.70
N PRO A 16 -5.22 13.80 0.45
CA PRO A 16 -5.36 15.20 0.16
C PRO A 16 -6.72 15.72 0.65
N LYS A 17 -6.72 16.84 1.38
CA LYS A 17 -7.93 17.47 1.91
C LYS A 17 -8.61 16.69 3.05
N ALA A 18 -7.93 15.76 3.72
CA ALA A 18 -8.47 15.09 4.92
C ALA A 18 -9.01 16.12 5.95
N GLU A 19 -8.32 17.24 6.15
CA GLU A 19 -8.75 18.33 7.04
C GLU A 19 -10.06 19.03 6.64
N LYS A 20 -10.51 18.89 5.38
CA LYS A 20 -11.77 19.49 4.90
C LYS A 20 -12.98 18.56 5.09
N LEU A 21 -12.75 17.34 5.57
CA LEU A 21 -13.79 16.33 5.75
C LEU A 21 -14.22 16.26 7.23
N SER A 22 -15.43 15.78 7.50
CA SER A 22 -15.99 15.68 8.85
C SER A 22 -16.34 14.24 9.19
N ALA A 23 -15.92 13.77 10.37
CA ALA A 23 -16.31 12.46 10.90
C ALA A 23 -17.83 12.27 10.95
N GLN A 24 -18.57 13.31 11.34
CA GLN A 24 -20.04 13.27 11.45
C GLN A 24 -20.74 13.09 10.08
N PHE A 25 -20.14 13.56 8.99
CA PHE A 25 -20.64 13.28 7.65
C PHE A 25 -20.60 11.78 7.37
N PHE A 26 -19.47 11.15 7.71
CA PHE A 26 -19.26 9.73 7.51
C PHE A 26 -20.11 8.87 8.43
N ASP A 27 -20.25 9.20 9.72
CA ASP A 27 -21.12 8.45 10.63
C ASP A 27 -22.56 8.36 10.13
N ARG A 28 -23.09 9.46 9.56
CA ARG A 28 -24.42 9.48 8.94
C ARG A 28 -24.48 8.66 7.66
N HIS A 29 -23.47 8.80 6.79
CA HIS A 29 -23.46 8.11 5.50
C HIS A 29 -23.29 6.58 5.65
N PHE A 30 -22.59 6.15 6.70
CA PHE A 30 -22.24 4.75 6.95
C PHE A 30 -23.25 4.01 7.84
N ALA A 31 -24.28 4.70 8.33
CA ALA A 31 -25.24 4.14 9.28
C ALA A 31 -26.15 3.05 8.68
N ASN A 32 -26.41 3.06 7.36
CA ASN A 32 -27.56 2.34 6.80
C ASN A 32 -27.22 1.22 5.80
N GLN A 33 -25.95 0.88 5.60
CA GLN A 33 -25.54 -0.12 4.61
C GLN A 33 -24.47 -1.07 5.15
N GLU A 34 -24.79 -2.37 5.20
CA GLU A 34 -23.86 -3.41 5.66
C GLU A 34 -22.61 -3.51 4.78
N ALA A 35 -22.77 -3.47 3.46
CA ALA A 35 -21.65 -3.48 2.51
C ALA A 35 -20.66 -2.32 2.79
N THR A 36 -21.20 -1.14 3.08
CA THR A 36 -20.42 0.06 3.42
C THR A 36 -19.66 -0.14 4.74
N ARG A 37 -20.27 -0.75 5.75
CA ARG A 37 -19.61 -1.07 7.03
C ARG A 37 -18.47 -2.08 6.87
N SER A 38 -18.66 -3.11 6.06
CA SER A 38 -17.62 -4.10 5.76
C SER A 38 -16.42 -3.45 5.07
N PHE A 39 -16.67 -2.60 4.06
CA PHE A 39 -15.63 -1.84 3.38
C PHE A 39 -14.84 -0.96 4.35
N ILE A 40 -15.51 -0.16 5.18
CA ILE A 40 -14.82 0.76 6.11
C ILE A 40 -13.99 -0.01 7.13
N THR A 41 -14.52 -1.14 7.61
CA THR A 41 -13.80 -1.98 8.57
C THR A 41 -12.54 -2.55 7.97
N TRP A 42 -12.60 -3.05 6.74
CA TRP A 42 -11.41 -3.46 6.00
C TRP A 42 -10.47 -2.29 5.77
N PHE A 43 -10.97 -1.16 5.27
CA PHE A 43 -10.19 0.03 4.93
C PHE A 43 -9.33 0.50 6.10
N CYS A 44 -9.94 0.69 7.27
CA CYS A 44 -9.21 1.19 8.44
C CYS A 44 -8.31 0.17 9.12
N LYS A 45 -8.54 -1.14 8.92
CA LYS A 45 -7.69 -2.19 9.48
C LYS A 45 -6.51 -2.54 8.57
N THR A 46 -6.67 -2.39 7.27
CA THR A 46 -5.70 -2.87 6.28
C THR A 46 -4.82 -1.75 5.74
N LEU A 47 -5.42 -0.61 5.38
CA LEU A 47 -4.67 0.45 4.71
C LEU A 47 -3.75 1.20 5.67
N ASN A 48 -2.57 1.49 5.18
CA ASN A 48 -1.52 2.24 5.86
C ASN A 48 -0.60 2.89 4.81
N SER A 49 0.41 3.64 5.25
CA SER A 49 1.29 4.40 4.36
C SER A 49 2.00 3.56 3.29
N LYS A 50 2.20 2.26 3.49
CA LYS A 50 2.82 1.37 2.46
C LYS A 50 1.92 1.12 1.25
N HIS A 51 0.63 1.41 1.38
CA HIS A 51 -0.35 1.28 0.30
C HIS A 51 -0.52 2.59 -0.48
N VAL A 52 0.20 3.66 -0.10
CA VAL A 52 0.17 4.95 -0.79
C VAL A 52 1.35 5.00 -1.73
N VAL A 53 1.07 5.16 -3.02
CA VAL A 53 2.11 5.35 -4.05
C VAL A 53 2.41 6.84 -4.16
N ALA A 54 3.68 7.21 -3.95
CA ALA A 54 4.11 8.59 -4.09
C ALA A 54 4.18 8.99 -5.59
N PRO A 55 3.96 10.27 -5.94
CA PRO A 55 4.09 10.74 -7.32
C PRO A 55 5.44 10.40 -7.96
N THR A 56 6.52 10.44 -7.17
CA THR A 56 7.86 10.07 -7.62
C THR A 56 8.00 8.58 -7.93
N GLU A 57 7.29 7.71 -7.20
CA GLU A 57 7.28 6.27 -7.46
C GLU A 57 6.52 5.96 -8.74
N MET A 58 5.39 6.66 -8.97
CA MET A 58 4.64 6.57 -10.22
C MET A 58 5.49 7.02 -11.42
N GLN A 59 6.17 8.17 -11.31
CA GLN A 59 7.07 8.63 -12.37
C GLN A 59 8.21 7.64 -12.67
N ARG A 60 8.80 7.03 -11.62
CA ARG A 60 9.85 6.01 -11.82
C ARG A 60 9.30 4.76 -12.49
N PHE A 61 8.06 4.39 -12.18
CA PHE A 61 7.39 3.29 -12.86
C PHE A 61 7.13 3.61 -14.33
N ASP A 62 6.65 4.82 -14.64
CA ASP A 62 6.46 5.26 -16.03
C ASP A 62 7.79 5.24 -16.82
N GLN A 63 8.89 5.71 -16.23
CA GLN A 63 10.23 5.63 -16.82
C GLN A 63 10.68 4.18 -17.07
N LEU A 64 10.34 3.26 -16.17
CA LEU A 64 10.64 1.84 -16.33
C LEU A 64 9.85 1.26 -17.52
N VAL A 65 8.57 1.60 -17.64
CA VAL A 65 7.74 1.21 -18.78
C VAL A 65 8.30 1.76 -20.09
N ASP A 66 8.66 3.05 -20.12
CA ASP A 66 9.20 3.73 -21.30
C ASP A 66 10.57 3.18 -21.72
N SER A 67 11.35 2.62 -20.78
CA SER A 67 12.65 2.02 -21.08
C SER A 67 12.58 0.76 -21.95
N GLY A 68 11.39 0.16 -22.08
CA GLY A 68 11.20 -1.13 -22.75
C GLY A 68 11.75 -2.33 -21.98
N ALA A 69 12.22 -2.13 -20.74
CA ALA A 69 12.61 -3.22 -19.85
C ALA A 69 11.39 -4.10 -19.51
N GLU A 70 11.62 -5.39 -19.33
CA GLU A 70 10.57 -6.30 -18.91
C GLU A 70 10.07 -5.95 -17.50
N ILE A 71 8.76 -5.71 -17.37
CA ILE A 71 8.12 -5.53 -16.07
C ILE A 71 7.90 -6.91 -15.45
N LEU A 72 8.54 -7.13 -14.30
CA LEU A 72 8.39 -8.37 -13.56
C LEU A 72 7.06 -8.38 -12.80
N GLU A 73 6.15 -9.26 -13.23
CA GLU A 73 4.83 -9.44 -12.61
C GLU A 73 4.51 -10.93 -12.44
N GLY A 74 3.55 -11.24 -11.57
CA GLY A 74 3.05 -12.60 -11.38
C GLY A 74 4.13 -13.63 -11.02
N SER A 75 4.21 -14.71 -11.82
CA SER A 75 5.17 -15.79 -11.61
C SER A 75 6.63 -15.32 -11.78
N LYS A 76 6.91 -14.48 -12.77
CA LYS A 76 8.26 -13.95 -13.04
C LYS A 76 8.80 -13.16 -11.85
N LEU A 77 7.95 -12.32 -11.25
CA LEU A 77 8.32 -11.59 -10.03
C LEU A 77 8.55 -12.54 -8.85
N SER A 78 7.69 -13.55 -8.70
CA SER A 78 7.79 -14.53 -7.62
C SER A 78 9.10 -15.32 -7.70
N GLU A 79 9.48 -15.78 -8.89
CA GLU A 79 10.73 -16.48 -9.15
C GLU A 79 11.94 -15.58 -8.88
N ALA A 80 11.95 -14.36 -9.41
CA ALA A 80 13.03 -13.39 -9.17
C ALA A 80 13.23 -13.09 -7.67
N LEU A 81 12.15 -12.98 -6.89
CA LEU A 81 12.22 -12.75 -5.45
C LEU A 81 12.80 -13.96 -4.68
N VAL A 82 12.47 -15.18 -5.10
CA VAL A 82 13.04 -16.39 -4.51
C VAL A 82 14.54 -16.45 -4.77
N ASP A 83 14.97 -16.18 -6.00
CA ASP A 83 16.38 -16.20 -6.37
C ASP A 83 17.17 -15.08 -5.67
N MET A 84 16.58 -13.90 -5.52
CA MET A 84 17.19 -12.80 -4.77
C MET A 84 17.41 -13.17 -3.29
N LYS A 85 16.45 -13.83 -2.64
CA LYS A 85 16.59 -14.28 -1.24
C LYS A 85 17.73 -15.29 -1.09
N LYS A 86 17.75 -16.32 -1.95
CA LYS A 86 18.83 -17.33 -1.97
C LYS A 86 20.20 -16.69 -2.15
N LYS A 87 20.31 -15.72 -3.07
CA LYS A 87 21.56 -14.99 -3.33
C LYS A 87 22.02 -14.19 -2.11
N LYS A 88 21.09 -13.56 -1.40
CA LYS A 88 21.39 -12.79 -0.17
C LYS A 88 21.91 -13.69 0.95
N GLU A 89 21.31 -14.87 1.13
CA GLU A 89 21.74 -15.88 2.13
C GLU A 89 23.13 -16.45 1.80
N LEU A 90 23.40 -16.70 0.52
CA LEU A 90 24.72 -17.17 0.07
C LEU A 90 25.81 -16.12 0.32
N LEU A 91 25.52 -14.83 0.07
CA LEU A 91 26.45 -13.73 0.34
C LEU A 91 26.72 -13.59 1.84
N ALA A 92 25.68 -13.59 2.67
CA ALA A 92 25.83 -13.52 4.13
C ALA A 92 26.60 -14.72 4.72
N SER A 93 26.53 -15.89 4.06
CA SER A 93 27.28 -17.08 4.49
C SER A 93 28.76 -16.99 4.10
N LYS A 94 29.08 -16.35 2.97
CA LYS A 94 30.46 -16.11 2.54
C LYS A 94 31.16 -15.06 3.39
N GLU A 95 30.44 -14.01 3.80
CA GLU A 95 30.97 -12.96 4.69
C GLU A 95 31.29 -13.46 6.10
N LYS A 96 30.64 -14.55 6.56
CA LYS A 96 30.94 -15.18 7.86
C LYS A 96 32.13 -16.14 7.85
N LEU A 97 32.64 -16.48 6.67
CA LEU A 97 33.78 -17.38 6.48
C LEU A 97 35.10 -16.63 6.21
N LEU A 98 35.04 -15.30 6.17
CA LEU A 98 36.17 -14.37 6.12
C LEU A 98 36.40 -13.74 7.50
#